data_AF-A0A2V6CTT2-F1
#
_entry.id   AF-A0A2V6CTT2-F1
#
_cell.length_a   1.000
_cell.length_b   1.000
_cell.length_c   1.000
_cell.angle_alpha   90.00
_cell.angle_beta   90.00
_cell.angle_gamma   90.00
#
_symmetry.space_group_name_H-M   'P 1'
#
loop_
_entity.id
_entity.type
_entity.pdbx_description
1 polymer ?
#
loop_
_entity_poly.entity_id
_entity_poly.type
_entity_poly.pdbx_seq_one_letter_code
_entity_poly.pdbx_strand_id
1 'polypeptide(L)'
;MDQLGISCYSVVGYDIGRWVAYSLAAKHSAQVDKLVVSEAFIPGISPTPSMLQPPEKNTGLAQFMFNQLRDLPGFLMSEREAS
;
A
#
# COMPACT_ATOMS: atom_id res chain seq x y z
N MET A 1 -3.36 18.01 7.32
CA MET A 1 -4.43 18.34 8.29
C MET A 1 -4.14 19.64 9.00
N ASP A 2 -2.89 19.87 9.41
CA ASP A 2 -2.44 21.13 10.02
C ASP A 2 -2.72 22.38 9.17
N GLN A 3 -2.43 22.35 7.87
CA GLN A 3 -2.77 23.45 6.95
C GLN A 3 -4.28 23.70 6.82
N LEU A 4 -5.11 22.70 7.15
CA LEU A 4 -6.57 22.82 7.19
C LEU A 4 -7.08 23.22 8.57
N GLY A 5 -6.19 23.42 9.56
CA GLY A 5 -6.57 23.73 10.94
C GLY A 5 -7.22 22.57 11.72
N ILE A 6 -7.10 21.34 11.21
CA ILE A 6 -7.72 20.15 11.83
C ILE A 6 -6.69 19.46 12.73
N SER A 7 -6.91 19.50 14.04
CA SER A 7 -6.01 18.96 15.05
C SER A 7 -6.22 17.46 15.35
N CYS A 8 -7.41 16.93 15.07
CA CYS A 8 -7.73 15.52 15.27
C CYS A 8 -8.62 15.00 14.13
N TYR A 9 -8.35 13.79 13.64
CA TYR A 9 -9.04 13.23 12.47
C TYR A 9 -9.04 11.70 12.47
N SER A 10 -10.04 11.12 11.81
CA SER A 10 -10.09 9.68 11.54
C SER A 10 -9.46 9.36 10.19
N VAL A 11 -8.84 8.19 10.07
CA VAL A 11 -8.16 7.74 8.84
C VAL A 11 -8.69 6.38 8.41
N VAL A 12 -9.04 6.25 7.13
CA VAL A 12 -9.41 4.98 6.51
C VAL A 12 -8.39 4.65 5.42
N GLY A 13 -7.75 3.48 5.53
CA GLY A 13 -6.77 2.99 4.56
C GLY A 13 -7.22 1.69 3.90
N TYR A 14 -7.21 1.65 2.56
CA TYR A 14 -7.57 0.47 1.78
C TYR A 14 -6.40 0.06 0.89
N ASP A 15 -6.12 -1.24 0.78
CA ASP A 15 -5.01 -1.78 -0.03
C ASP A 15 -3.66 -1.12 0.32
N ILE A 16 -2.87 -0.59 -0.61
CA ILE A 16 -1.64 0.19 -0.30
C ILE A 16 -1.92 1.37 0.64
N GLY A 17 -3.12 1.96 0.60
CA GLY A 17 -3.55 3.00 1.51
C GLY A 17 -3.54 2.55 2.99
N ARG A 18 -3.68 1.26 3.28
CA ARG A 18 -3.49 0.70 4.62
C ARG A 18 -2.07 0.92 5.15
N TRP A 19 -1.05 0.80 4.29
CA TRP A 19 0.35 0.99 4.71
C TRP A 19 0.59 2.44 5.13
N VAL A 20 0.07 3.38 4.34
CA VAL A 20 0.17 4.82 4.61
C VAL A 20 -0.63 5.17 5.85
N ALA A 21 -1.89 4.73 5.95
CA ALA A 21 -2.77 5.00 7.08
C ALA A 21 -2.20 4.50 8.41
N TYR A 22 -1.65 3.28 8.43
CA TYR A 22 -0.98 2.73 9.61
C TYR A 22 0.25 3.56 10.00
N SER A 23 1.13 3.85 9.05
CA SER A 23 2.35 4.64 9.31
C SER A 23 2.01 6.05 9.83
N LEU A 24 0.98 6.67 9.27
CA LEU A 24 0.47 7.97 9.72
C LEU A 24 -0.04 7.88 11.16
N ALA A 25 -0.94 6.94 11.47
CA ALA A 25 -1.48 6.76 12.81
C ALA A 25 -0.41 6.41 13.86
N ALA A 26 0.59 5.61 13.49
CA ALA A 26 1.69 5.25 14.38
C ALA A 26 2.58 6.44 14.72
N LYS A 27 2.85 7.33 13.76
CA LYS A 27 3.70 8.52 13.95
C LYS A 27 2.96 9.70 14.58
N HIS A 28 1.64 9.76 14.36
CA HIS A 28 0.78 10.90 14.71
C HIS A 28 -0.39 10.46 15.60
N SER A 29 -0.11 9.58 16.58
CA SER A 29 -1.14 8.96 17.42
C SER A 29 -1.96 9.96 18.24
N ALA A 30 -1.43 11.16 18.51
CA ALA A 30 -2.17 12.24 19.16
C ALA A 30 -3.15 12.97 18.22
N GLN A 31 -2.94 12.90 16.90
CA GLN A 31 -3.79 13.53 15.89
C GLN A 31 -4.78 12.56 15.23
N VAL A 32 -4.52 11.24 15.28
CA VAL A 32 -5.40 10.22 14.70
C VAL A 32 -6.27 9.59 15.79
N ASP A 33 -7.57 9.93 15.82
CA ASP A 33 -8.49 9.41 16.84
C ASP A 33 -9.01 7.99 16.55
N LYS A 34 -9.09 7.63 15.26
CA LYS A 34 -9.60 6.35 14.77
C LYS A 34 -8.87 5.97 13.50
N LEU A 35 -8.52 4.69 13.43
CA LEU A 35 -7.92 4.06 12.27
C LEU A 35 -8.79 2.88 11.83
N VAL A 36 -9.20 2.87 10.55
CA VAL A 36 -9.84 1.73 9.90
C VAL A 36 -8.98 1.29 8.72
N VAL A 37 -8.73 -0.01 8.59
CA VAL A 37 -7.88 -0.56 7.52
C VAL A 37 -8.46 -1.86 6.93
N SER A 38 -8.28 -2.08 5.61
CA SER A 38 -8.74 -3.30 4.91
C SER A 38 -7.77 -3.81 3.82
N GLU A 39 -7.97 -5.06 3.39
CA GLU A 39 -7.38 -5.80 2.26
C GLU A 39 -5.88 -6.15 2.31
N ALA A 40 -4.96 -5.21 2.55
CA ALA A 40 -3.53 -5.48 2.44
C ALA A 40 -2.91 -5.98 3.77
N PHE A 41 -1.75 -6.65 3.74
CA PHE A 41 -0.93 -6.83 4.96
C PHE A 41 -0.24 -5.51 5.34
N ILE A 42 0.41 -5.41 6.50
CA ILE A 42 1.23 -4.24 6.88
C ILE A 42 2.71 -4.65 6.91
N PRO A 43 3.58 -4.11 6.03
CA PRO A 43 5.00 -4.42 6.01
C PRO A 43 5.66 -4.19 7.37
N GLY A 44 6.45 -5.16 7.84
CA GLY A 44 7.16 -5.09 9.12
C GLY A 44 6.30 -5.39 10.37
N ILE A 45 4.98 -5.52 10.21
CA ILE A 45 4.04 -5.88 11.29
C ILE A 45 3.39 -7.22 11.03
N SER A 46 2.90 -7.42 9.81
CA SER A 46 2.36 -8.70 9.35
C SER A 46 3.49 -9.66 8.97
N PRO A 47 3.31 -10.98 9.12
CA PRO A 47 4.26 -11.97 8.63
C PRO A 47 4.56 -11.76 7.15
N THR A 48 5.84 -11.83 6.79
CA THR A 48 6.24 -11.76 5.38
C THR A 48 5.71 -12.97 4.63
N PRO A 49 4.94 -12.77 3.54
CA PRO A 49 4.46 -13.89 2.74
C PRO A 49 5.64 -14.62 2.08
N SER A 50 5.52 -15.94 1.89
CA SER A 50 6.53 -16.71 1.15
C SER A 50 6.61 -16.21 -0.29
N MET A 51 7.83 -15.94 -0.77
CA MET A 51 8.08 -15.52 -2.15
C MET A 51 8.07 -16.68 -3.14
N LEU A 52 8.31 -17.90 -2.64
CA LEU A 52 8.28 -19.12 -3.43
C LEU A 52 6.95 -19.83 -3.15
N GLN A 53 5.99 -19.64 -4.03
CA GLN A 53 4.66 -20.26 -3.98
C GLN A 53 4.31 -20.89 -5.32
N PRO A 54 3.42 -21.90 -5.35
CA PRO A 54 2.84 -22.39 -6.59
C PRO A 54 2.18 -21.23 -7.37
N PRO A 55 2.24 -21.22 -8.72
CA PRO A 55 1.74 -20.11 -9.54
C PRO A 55 0.32 -19.66 -9.18
N GLU A 56 -0.56 -20.61 -8.87
CA GLU A 56 -1.98 -20.38 -8.56
C GLU A 56 -2.21 -19.58 -7.28
N LYS A 57 -1.23 -19.59 -6.37
CA LYS A 57 -1.25 -18.82 -5.12
C LYS A 57 -0.51 -17.49 -5.23
N ASN A 58 0.24 -17.30 -6.31
CA ASN A 58 1.15 -16.16 -6.45
C ASN A 58 0.51 -14.93 -7.09
N THR A 59 -0.71 -15.05 -7.62
CA THR A 59 -1.42 -13.96 -8.33
C THR A 59 -1.53 -12.69 -7.49
N GLY A 60 -1.78 -12.82 -6.18
CA GLY A 60 -1.87 -11.68 -5.26
C GLY A 60 -0.54 -11.08 -4.83
N LEU A 61 0.60 -11.65 -5.24
CA LEU A 61 1.94 -11.15 -4.94
C LEU A 61 2.72 -10.70 -6.18
N ALA A 62 2.30 -11.15 -7.36
CA ALA A 62 2.99 -10.90 -8.63
C ALA A 62 3.22 -9.40 -8.88
N GLN A 63 2.24 -8.55 -8.57
CA GLN A 63 2.35 -7.10 -8.72
C GLN A 63 3.48 -6.48 -7.89
N PHE A 64 3.81 -7.05 -6.71
CA PHE A 64 4.91 -6.53 -5.89
C PHE A 64 6.27 -6.80 -6.52
N MET A 65 6.43 -7.95 -7.19
CA MET A 65 7.69 -8.29 -7.88
C MET A 65 7.80 -7.58 -9.21
N PHE A 66 6.69 -7.51 -9.96
CA PHE A 66 6.64 -6.82 -11.24
C PHE A 66 6.95 -5.33 -11.10
N ASN A 67 6.34 -4.64 -10.13
CA ASN A 67 6.51 -3.20 -9.93
C ASN A 67 7.91 -2.79 -9.42
N GLN A 68 8.75 -3.74 -9.00
CA GLN A 68 10.15 -3.45 -8.63
C GLN A 68 11.09 -3.37 -9.84
N LEU A 69 10.67 -3.88 -11.01
CA LEU A 69 11.49 -3.85 -12.21
C LEU A 69 11.42 -2.45 -12.81
N ARG A 70 12.49 -1.66 -12.68
CA ARG A 70 12.52 -0.20 -12.94
C ARG A 70 11.89 0.22 -14.28
N ASP A 71 12.16 -0.52 -15.35
CA ASP A 71 11.79 -0.10 -16.72
C ASP A 71 10.69 -0.98 -17.33
N LEU A 72 10.38 -2.14 -16.74
CA LEU A 72 9.49 -3.13 -17.34
C LEU A 72 8.01 -2.70 -17.34
N PRO A 73 7.42 -2.20 -16.23
CA PRO A 73 6.04 -1.73 -16.23
C PRO A 73 5.81 -0.62 -17.24
N GLY A 74 6.73 0.36 -17.30
CA GLY A 74 6.65 1.47 -18.25
C GLY A 74 6.76 1.00 -19.71
N PHE A 75 7.70 0.11 -20.00
CA PHE A 75 7.85 -0.47 -21.34
C PHE A 75 6.60 -1.20 -21.83
N LEU A 76 5.94 -1.97 -20.94
CA LEU A 76 4.71 -2.69 -21.30
C LEU A 76 3.49 -1.77 -21.47
N MET A 77 3.52 -0.56 -20.91
CA MET A 77 2.47 0.44 -21.07
C MET A 77 2.68 1.35 -22.28
N SER A 78 3.94 1.59 -22.68
CA SER A 78 4.27 2.60 -23.71
C SER A 78 3.67 2.33 -25.08
N GLU A 79 3.43 1.07 -25.46
CA GLU A 79 2.79 0.75 -26.75
C GLU A 79 1.28 1.05 -26.75
N ARG A 80 0.65 1.19 -25.57
CA ARG A 80 -0.78 1.43 -25.43
C ARG A 80 -1.15 2.92 -25.34
N GLU A 81 -0.21 3.78 -24.94
CA GLU A 81 -0.44 5.24 -24.79
C GLU A 81 -0.14 6.04 -26.06
N ALA A 82 0.47 5.41 -27.08
CA ALA A 82 0.77 6.01 -28.38
C ALA A 82 -0.39 5.95 -29.39
N SER A 83 -1.57 5.44 -28.98
CA SER A 83 -2.80 5.31 -29.79
C SER A 83 -3.93 6.13 -29.21
#